data_AF-R1IRY0-F1
#
_entry.id   AF-R1IRY0-F1
#
_cell.length_a   1.000
_cell.length_b   1.000
_cell.length_c   1.000
_cell.angle_alpha   90.00
_cell.angle_beta   90.00
_cell.angle_gamma   90.00
#
_symmetry.space_group_name_H-M   'P 1'
#
loop_
_entity.id
_entity.type
_entity.pdbx_description
1 polymer ?
#
loop_
_entity_poly.entity_id
_entity_poly.type
_entity_poly.pdbx_seq_one_letter_code
_entity_poly.pdbx_strand_id
1 'polypeptide(L)'
;MRLITTLALLMALTSCSTQAKYSDEVMYDMASILKDVSQAVDGELKWGNTEGLSQEEIISSATSTNPNQLPELEVLAKEGKVANYRLLQEFQGDNAVMLICDGNVALMEDAGCNAEFDKIYWKSPSSNTCSINLDTAAICSN
;
A
#
# COMPACT_ATOMS: atom_id res chain seq x y z
N MET A 1 21.66 -30.36 41.81
CA MET A 1 21.18 -30.77 40.46
C MET A 1 19.74 -30.33 40.18
N ARG A 2 18.76 -30.58 41.06
CA ARG A 2 17.34 -30.19 40.83
C ARG A 2 17.08 -28.67 40.65
N LEU A 3 17.85 -27.82 41.34
CA LEU A 3 17.73 -26.35 41.25
C LEU A 3 18.23 -25.74 39.92
N ILE A 4 19.20 -26.37 39.27
CA ILE A 4 19.77 -25.88 37.99
C ILE A 4 18.81 -26.21 36.85
N THR A 5 18.18 -27.39 36.90
CA THR A 5 17.14 -27.81 35.94
C THR A 5 15.89 -26.94 36.00
N THR A 6 15.50 -26.43 37.18
CA THR A 6 14.36 -25.51 37.30
C THR A 6 14.65 -24.12 36.74
N LEU A 7 15.89 -23.61 36.89
CA LEU A 7 16.25 -22.28 36.40
C LEU A 7 16.34 -22.23 34.86
N ALA A 8 16.77 -23.32 34.22
CA ALA A 8 16.82 -23.43 32.76
C ALA A 8 15.41 -23.46 32.11
N LEU A 9 14.40 -24.00 32.80
CA LEU A 9 13.03 -24.09 32.28
C LEU A 9 12.30 -22.74 32.30
N LEU A 10 12.64 -21.83 33.23
CA LEU A 10 12.03 -20.50 33.32
C LEU A 10 12.52 -19.53 32.23
N MET A 11 13.71 -19.73 31.65
CA MET A 11 14.22 -18.88 30.57
C MET A 11 13.61 -19.20 29.20
N ALA A 12 12.95 -20.35 29.04
CA ALA A 12 12.33 -20.76 27.78
C ALA A 12 10.93 -20.14 27.54
N LEU A 13 10.38 -19.38 28.50
CA LEU A 13 9.02 -18.82 28.42
C LEU A 13 8.97 -17.35 27.99
N THR A 14 10.11 -16.67 27.78
CA THR A 14 10.13 -15.32 27.22
C THR A 14 10.17 -15.38 25.68
N SER A 15 9.14 -15.98 25.08
CA SER A 15 8.89 -15.83 23.65
C SER A 15 8.46 -14.38 23.42
N CYS A 16 9.37 -13.55 22.93
CA CYS A 16 9.04 -12.19 22.54
C CYS A 16 8.21 -12.26 21.24
N SER A 17 6.90 -12.48 21.36
CA SER A 17 6.00 -12.37 20.20
C SER A 17 5.79 -10.88 19.93
N THR A 18 6.62 -10.30 19.08
CA THR A 18 6.35 -8.97 18.53
C THR A 18 5.09 -9.06 17.68
N GLN A 19 3.96 -8.62 18.22
CA GLN A 19 2.72 -8.57 17.44
C GLN A 19 2.89 -7.50 16.36
N ALA A 20 2.65 -7.86 15.10
CA ALA A 20 2.69 -6.91 13.99
C ALA A 20 1.68 -5.77 14.23
N LYS A 21 2.08 -4.54 13.89
CA LYS A 21 1.22 -3.36 14.03
C LYS A 21 -0.05 -3.48 13.16
N TYR A 22 0.12 -3.95 11.93
CA TYR A 22 -0.92 -4.11 10.92
C TYR A 22 -1.31 -5.58 10.74
N SER A 23 -2.53 -5.83 10.24
CA SER A 23 -2.96 -7.18 9.87
C SER A 23 -2.41 -7.53 8.49
N ASP A 24 -1.52 -8.53 8.40
CA ASP A 24 -0.89 -8.90 7.11
C ASP A 24 -1.92 -9.32 6.06
N GLU A 25 -2.94 -10.08 6.44
CA GLU A 25 -4.03 -10.52 5.56
C GLU A 25 -4.72 -9.31 4.92
N VAL A 26 -5.19 -8.38 5.75
CA VAL A 26 -5.88 -7.17 5.29
C VAL A 26 -4.94 -6.28 4.46
N MET A 27 -3.66 -6.19 4.82
CA MET A 27 -2.70 -5.42 4.03
C MET A 27 -2.46 -6.02 2.63
N TYR A 28 -2.50 -7.36 2.49
CA TYR A 28 -2.44 -7.99 1.17
C TYR A 28 -3.71 -7.75 0.35
N ASP A 29 -4.88 -7.78 0.97
CA ASP A 29 -6.14 -7.44 0.29
C ASP A 29 -6.12 -5.98 -0.19
N MET A 30 -5.65 -5.06 0.66
CA MET A 30 -5.45 -3.66 0.28
C MET A 30 -4.44 -3.51 -0.86
N ALA A 31 -3.32 -4.23 -0.82
CA ALA A 31 -2.31 -4.18 -1.88
C ALA A 31 -2.88 -4.67 -3.21
N SER A 32 -3.70 -5.73 -3.20
CA SER A 32 -4.39 -6.21 -4.41
C SER A 32 -5.32 -5.15 -4.99
N ILE A 33 -6.14 -4.51 -4.16
CA ILE A 33 -7.06 -3.46 -4.65
C ILE A 33 -6.27 -2.25 -5.14
N LEU A 34 -5.22 -1.82 -4.42
CA LEU A 34 -4.37 -0.71 -4.86
C LEU A 34 -3.69 -1.02 -6.20
N LYS A 35 -3.29 -2.28 -6.43
CA LYS A 35 -2.74 -2.72 -7.71
C LYS A 35 -3.74 -2.53 -8.84
N ASP A 36 -4.97 -3.00 -8.65
CA ASP A 36 -6.01 -2.88 -9.67
C ASP A 36 -6.34 -1.41 -9.98
N VAL A 37 -6.42 -0.57 -8.93
CA VAL A 37 -6.70 0.87 -9.09
C VAL A 37 -5.55 1.57 -9.81
N SER A 38 -4.30 1.33 -9.40
CA SER A 38 -3.13 1.93 -10.05
C SER A 38 -2.99 1.48 -11.50
N GLN A 39 -3.26 0.20 -11.82
CA GLN A 39 -3.34 -0.33 -13.18
C GLN A 39 -4.42 0.35 -14.01
N ALA A 40 -5.62 0.54 -13.44
CA ALA A 40 -6.70 1.22 -14.14
C ALA A 40 -6.35 2.68 -14.47
N VAL A 41 -5.71 3.39 -13.53
CA VAL A 41 -5.30 4.78 -13.71
C VAL A 41 -4.14 4.90 -14.69
N ASP A 42 -3.14 4.03 -14.62
CA ASP A 42 -2.06 3.96 -15.61
C ASP A 42 -2.62 3.70 -17.03
N GLY A 43 -3.59 2.79 -17.15
CA GLY A 43 -4.28 2.52 -18.40
C GLY A 43 -5.08 3.72 -18.92
N GLU A 44 -5.78 4.44 -18.05
CA GLU A 44 -6.52 5.66 -18.40
C GLU A 44 -5.59 6.78 -18.88
N LEU A 45 -4.42 6.94 -18.25
CA LEU A 45 -3.42 7.93 -18.68
C LEU A 45 -2.86 7.62 -20.08
N LYS A 46 -2.67 6.35 -20.42
CA LYS A 46 -2.08 5.93 -21.69
C LYS A 46 -3.09 5.87 -22.84
N TRP A 47 -4.31 5.45 -22.55
CA TRP A 47 -5.29 5.08 -23.57
C TRP A 47 -6.62 5.83 -23.47
N GLY A 48 -6.87 6.51 -22.35
CA GLY A 48 -8.06 7.31 -22.12
C GLY A 48 -7.99 8.71 -22.74
N ASN A 49 -9.10 9.46 -22.62
CA ASN A 49 -9.15 10.86 -23.02
C ASN A 49 -8.97 11.75 -21.79
N THR A 50 -7.72 12.10 -21.49
CA THR A 50 -7.33 12.84 -20.28
C THR A 50 -7.08 14.32 -20.52
N GLU A 51 -7.22 14.81 -21.75
CA GLU A 51 -6.93 16.20 -22.10
C GLU A 51 -7.87 17.17 -21.37
N GLY A 52 -7.29 18.08 -20.59
CA GLY A 52 -8.03 19.09 -19.83
C GLY A 52 -8.69 18.57 -18.54
N LEU A 53 -8.51 17.30 -18.19
CA LEU A 53 -9.04 16.72 -16.95
C LEU A 53 -8.12 16.97 -15.76
N SER A 54 -8.70 17.11 -14.57
CA SER A 54 -7.97 17.07 -13.31
C SER A 54 -7.53 15.65 -12.96
N GLN A 55 -6.61 15.51 -12.01
CA GLN A 55 -6.17 14.21 -11.51
C GLN A 55 -7.34 13.42 -10.90
N GLU A 56 -8.22 14.08 -10.17
CA GLU A 56 -9.42 13.47 -9.57
C GLU A 56 -10.40 12.99 -10.65
N GLU A 57 -10.57 13.74 -11.74
CA GLU A 57 -11.42 13.35 -12.86
C GLU A 57 -10.86 12.12 -13.59
N ILE A 58 -9.53 12.07 -13.79
CA ILE A 58 -8.86 10.91 -14.40
C ILE A 58 -9.02 9.67 -13.53
N ILE A 59 -8.79 9.78 -12.21
CA ILE A 59 -8.97 8.66 -11.28
C ILE A 59 -10.43 8.21 -11.24
N SER A 60 -11.38 9.15 -11.25
CA SER A 60 -12.81 8.84 -11.30
C SER A 60 -13.22 8.13 -12.59
N SER A 61 -12.62 8.51 -13.73
CA SER A 61 -12.84 7.84 -15.02
C SER A 61 -12.30 6.41 -14.98
N ALA A 62 -11.04 6.25 -14.58
CA ALA A 62 -10.34 4.98 -14.49
C ALA A 62 -11.05 3.95 -13.59
N THR A 63 -11.62 4.40 -12.47
CA THR A 63 -12.28 3.53 -11.49
C THR A 63 -13.78 3.37 -11.73
N SER A 64 -14.34 3.97 -12.79
CA SER A 64 -15.78 4.00 -13.04
C SER A 64 -16.41 2.61 -13.26
N THR A 65 -15.64 1.64 -13.74
CA THR A 65 -16.09 0.25 -13.94
C THR A 65 -16.13 -0.56 -12.64
N ASN A 66 -15.35 -0.16 -11.63
CA ASN A 66 -15.25 -0.78 -10.31
C ASN A 66 -15.27 0.28 -9.19
N PRO A 67 -16.37 1.07 -9.06
CA PRO A 67 -16.40 2.28 -8.23
C PRO A 67 -16.26 2.01 -6.72
N ASN A 68 -16.38 0.76 -6.29
CA ASN A 68 -16.28 0.37 -4.88
C ASN A 68 -14.83 0.15 -4.41
N GLN A 69 -13.83 0.10 -5.29
CA GLN A 69 -12.44 -0.18 -4.90
C GLN A 69 -11.86 0.88 -3.94
N LEU A 70 -12.02 2.16 -4.24
CA LEU A 70 -11.52 3.24 -3.39
C LEU A 70 -12.23 3.29 -2.02
N PRO A 71 -13.58 3.23 -1.94
CA PRO A 71 -14.27 3.08 -0.66
C PRO A 71 -13.87 1.82 0.13
N GLU A 72 -13.66 0.69 -0.55
CA GLU A 72 -13.27 -0.57 0.10
C GLU A 72 -11.89 -0.47 0.75
N LEU A 73 -10.93 0.24 0.13
CA LEU A 73 -9.63 0.52 0.74
C LEU A 73 -9.77 1.25 2.09
N GLU A 74 -10.73 2.17 2.24
CA GLU A 74 -10.98 2.85 3.52
C GLU A 74 -11.59 1.94 4.59
N VAL A 75 -12.42 0.96 4.17
CA VAL A 75 -12.99 -0.06 5.05
C VAL A 75 -11.88 -0.99 5.54
N LEU A 76 -11.12 -1.57 4.60
CA LEU A 76 -9.98 -2.44 4.91
C LEU A 76 -8.91 -1.72 5.74
N ALA A 77 -8.66 -0.43 5.48
CA ALA A 77 -7.72 0.34 6.29
C ALA A 77 -8.10 0.31 7.79
N LYS A 78 -9.38 0.45 8.12
CA LYS A 78 -9.86 0.38 9.52
C LYS A 78 -9.68 -1.02 10.10
N GLU A 79 -10.02 -2.05 9.34
CA GLU A 79 -9.85 -3.45 9.73
C GLU A 79 -8.36 -3.82 9.94
N GLY A 80 -7.50 -3.26 9.09
CA GLY A 80 -6.04 -3.39 9.11
C GLY A 80 -5.33 -2.56 10.18
N LYS A 81 -6.08 -1.84 11.03
CA LYS A 81 -5.57 -0.97 12.10
C LYS A 81 -4.77 0.25 11.59
N VAL A 82 -5.11 0.75 10.41
CA VAL A 82 -4.63 2.03 9.88
C VAL A 82 -5.44 3.14 10.54
N ALA A 83 -4.81 3.93 11.40
CA ALA A 83 -5.51 4.93 12.21
C ALA A 83 -5.79 6.22 11.42
N ASN A 84 -4.86 6.62 10.56
CA ASN A 84 -4.95 7.86 9.79
C ASN A 84 -4.76 7.55 8.30
N TYR A 85 -5.75 6.90 7.70
CA TYR A 85 -5.71 6.53 6.28
C TYR A 85 -5.51 7.75 5.38
N ARG A 86 -4.55 7.66 4.47
CA ARG A 86 -4.31 8.63 3.41
C ARG A 86 -3.93 7.89 2.15
N LEU A 87 -4.52 8.28 1.03
CA LEU A 87 -4.08 7.91 -0.30
C LEU A 87 -3.39 9.14 -0.92
N LEU A 88 -2.17 8.94 -1.38
CA LEU A 88 -1.42 9.92 -2.16
C LEU A 88 -1.28 9.40 -3.59
N GLN A 89 -1.25 10.33 -4.53
CA GLN A 89 -1.12 10.03 -5.94
C GLN A 89 -0.20 11.05 -6.61
N GLU A 90 0.58 10.61 -7.58
CA GLU A 90 1.44 11.46 -8.40
C GLU A 90 1.44 10.94 -9.82
N PHE A 91 1.30 11.85 -10.78
CA PHE A 91 1.42 11.52 -12.20
C PHE A 91 2.83 11.87 -12.67
N GLN A 92 3.50 10.88 -13.23
CA GLN A 92 4.87 10.96 -13.71
C GLN A 92 4.86 10.62 -15.21
N GLY A 93 4.63 11.65 -16.03
CA GLY A 93 4.41 11.49 -17.46
C GLY A 93 3.05 10.85 -17.76
N ASP A 94 3.08 9.73 -18.49
CA ASP A 94 1.92 8.90 -18.84
C ASP A 94 1.68 7.74 -17.84
N ASN A 95 2.39 7.75 -16.71
CA ASN A 95 2.25 6.75 -15.65
C ASN A 95 1.76 7.42 -14.35
N ALA A 96 1.19 6.63 -13.44
CA ALA A 96 0.77 7.09 -12.12
C ALA A 96 1.47 6.29 -11.02
N VAL A 97 1.72 6.92 -9.87
CA VAL A 97 2.11 6.24 -8.64
C VAL A 97 1.05 6.51 -7.58
N MET A 98 0.66 5.48 -6.85
CA MET A 98 -0.23 5.58 -5.71
C MET A 98 0.43 5.05 -4.45
N LEU A 99 0.23 5.74 -3.33
CA LEU A 99 0.81 5.42 -2.03
C LEU A 99 -0.28 5.48 -0.95
N ILE A 100 -0.44 4.40 -0.19
CA ILE A 100 -1.27 4.38 1.02
C ILE A 100 -0.40 4.60 2.25
N CYS A 101 -0.87 5.45 3.17
CA CYS A 101 -0.21 5.76 4.43
C CYS A 101 -1.12 5.60 5.66
N ASP A 102 -0.47 5.41 6.82
CA ASP A 102 -1.01 5.65 8.16
C ASP A 102 -0.37 6.94 8.73
N GLY A 103 -1.01 8.08 8.48
CA GLY A 103 -0.49 9.39 8.89
C GLY A 103 0.78 9.76 8.11
N ASN A 104 1.94 9.72 8.77
CA ASN A 104 3.25 9.97 8.17
C ASN A 104 4.07 8.70 7.89
N VAL A 105 3.46 7.52 8.04
CA VAL A 105 4.08 6.21 7.80
C VAL A 105 3.57 5.67 6.47
N ALA A 106 4.46 5.41 5.51
CA ALA A 106 4.10 4.69 4.28
C ALA A 106 3.76 3.22 4.57
N LEU A 107 2.72 2.70 3.91
CA LEU A 107 2.30 1.30 4.03
C LEU A 107 2.59 0.53 2.76
N MET A 108 2.24 1.07 1.60
CA MET A 108 2.38 0.39 0.31
C MET A 108 2.32 1.38 -0.84
N GLU A 109 3.06 1.11 -1.91
CA GLU A 109 3.18 2.00 -3.07
C GLU A 109 3.29 1.18 -4.37
N ASP A 110 2.56 1.59 -5.39
CA ASP A 110 2.50 0.91 -6.69
C ASP A 110 2.34 1.89 -7.86
N ALA A 111 2.95 1.57 -8.99
CA ALA A 111 2.93 2.36 -10.21
C ALA A 111 1.96 1.85 -11.29
N GLY A 112 1.29 0.72 -11.08
CA GLY A 112 0.31 0.13 -12.01
C GLY A 112 0.88 -0.43 -13.32
N CYS A 113 2.05 0.02 -13.78
CA CYS A 113 2.58 -0.27 -15.11
C CYS A 113 3.22 -1.66 -15.29
N ASN A 114 3.28 -2.47 -14.23
CA ASN A 114 3.88 -3.80 -14.23
C ASN A 114 2.99 -4.83 -13.51
N ALA A 115 3.34 -6.11 -13.58
CA ALA A 115 2.54 -7.20 -13.00
C ALA A 115 2.79 -7.41 -11.49
N GLU A 116 4.00 -7.12 -11.01
CA GLU A 116 4.36 -7.32 -9.60
C GLU A 116 3.91 -6.12 -8.76
N PHE A 117 3.67 -6.30 -7.46
CA PHE A 117 3.39 -5.16 -6.59
C PHE A 117 4.70 -4.48 -6.17
N ASP A 118 4.85 -3.17 -6.37
CA ASP A 118 6.16 -2.53 -6.36
C ASP A 118 6.82 -2.44 -4.97
N LYS A 119 6.11 -1.93 -3.95
CA LYS A 119 6.69 -1.68 -2.62
C LYS A 119 5.76 -2.00 -1.46
N ILE A 120 6.26 -2.86 -0.56
CA ILE A 120 5.62 -3.25 0.70
C ILE A 120 6.38 -2.61 1.88
N TYR A 121 5.74 -1.69 2.59
CA TYR A 121 6.35 -0.99 3.73
C TYR A 121 5.79 -1.44 5.09
N TRP A 122 4.55 -1.94 5.16
CA TRP A 122 3.87 -2.26 6.42
C TRP A 122 4.55 -3.37 7.26
N LYS A 123 5.43 -4.19 6.66
CA LYS A 123 6.23 -5.21 7.36
C LYS A 123 7.35 -4.64 8.21
N SER A 124 7.80 -3.42 7.91
CA SER A 124 8.85 -2.71 8.65
C SER A 124 8.59 -1.21 8.58
N PRO A 125 7.49 -0.74 9.21
CA PRO A 125 7.04 0.63 9.05
C PRO A 125 8.03 1.60 9.69
N SER A 126 8.27 2.72 9.00
CA SER A 126 9.10 3.81 9.49
C SER A 126 8.32 5.12 9.49
N SER A 127 8.55 5.95 10.50
CA SER A 127 7.96 7.30 10.55
C SER A 127 8.57 8.20 9.48
N ASN A 128 7.80 9.23 9.06
CA ASN A 128 8.21 10.24 8.09
C ASN A 128 8.59 9.67 6.71
N THR A 129 7.94 8.58 6.30
CA THR A 129 8.14 7.96 4.98
C THR A 129 6.94 8.12 4.06
N CYS A 130 5.86 8.78 4.49
CA CYS A 130 4.67 9.03 3.65
C CYS A 130 4.94 10.11 2.60
N SER A 131 5.73 9.73 1.59
CA SER A 131 6.04 10.48 0.37
C SER A 131 6.27 9.47 -0.75
N ILE A 132 5.85 9.80 -1.96
CA ILE A 132 6.08 8.96 -3.15
C ILE A 132 7.59 8.92 -3.43
N ASN A 133 8.11 7.73 -3.69
CA ASN A 133 9.53 7.44 -3.95
C ASN A 133 9.75 6.63 -5.22
N LEU A 134 8.71 6.00 -5.78
CA LEU A 134 8.84 5.31 -7.07
C LEU A 134 9.10 6.33 -8.19
N ASP A 135 10.01 5.92 -9.08
CA ASP A 135 10.32 6.61 -10.34
C ASP A 135 9.79 5.74 -11.48
N THR A 136 8.68 6.15 -12.09
CA THR A 136 8.03 5.39 -13.17
C THR A 136 8.95 5.23 -14.38
N ALA A 137 9.86 6.17 -14.64
CA ALA A 137 10.80 6.06 -15.75
C ALA A 137 11.82 4.91 -15.56
N ALA A 138 12.03 4.47 -14.31
CA ALA A 138 12.94 3.38 -13.99
C ALA A 138 12.26 1.99 -13.97
N ILE A 139 10.95 1.94 -13.69
CA ILE A 139 10.21 0.68 -13.46
C ILE A 139 9.18 0.35 -14.54
N CYS A 140 8.66 1.37 -15.22
CA CYS A 140 7.70 1.21 -16.31
C CYS A 140 8.47 1.07 -17.63
N SER A 141 8.28 -0.07 -18.30
CA SER A 141 8.82 -0.28 -19.64
C SER A 141 7.83 0.32 -20.64
N ASN A 142 8.08 1.55 -21.08
CA ASN A 142 7.31 2.21 -22.12
C ASN A 142 7.67 1.67 -23.52
#